data_AF-A0A3P1CPG1-F1
#
_entry.id   AF-A0A3P1CPG1-F1
#
_cell.length_a   1.000
_cell.length_b   1.000
_cell.length_c   1.000
_cell.angle_alpha   90.00
_cell.angle_beta   90.00
_cell.angle_gamma   90.00
#
_symmetry.space_group_name_H-M   'P 1'
#
loop_
_entity.id
_entity.type
_entity.pdbx_description
1 polymer ?
#
loop_
_entity_poly.entity_id
_entity_poly.type
_entity_poly.pdbx_seq_one_letter_code
_entity_poly.pdbx_strand_id
1 'polypeptide(L)'
;MKQPPITFDQLPAYVYQLGRKFDDLMAFLRFQAPPAPERFFTIEELSNYLPGKPAVTTLYGKVQRRQIPFSRKGKRLVFRQADIDQWLIDGHSNLSAELADHYIQSKERKGGRKQVV
;
A
#
# COMPACT_ATOMS: atom_id res chain seq x y z
N MET A 1 28.02 -12.98 29.10
CA MET A 1 28.79 -11.76 28.78
C MET A 1 28.10 -10.58 29.46
N LYS A 2 28.76 -9.87 30.38
CA LYS A 2 28.21 -8.67 31.02
C LYS A 2 28.63 -7.47 30.17
N GLN A 3 27.66 -6.72 29.63
CA GLN A 3 28.00 -5.47 28.95
C GLN A 3 28.36 -4.42 30.01
N PRO A 4 29.43 -3.63 29.80
CA PRO A 4 29.78 -2.55 30.72
C PRO A 4 28.61 -1.54 30.80
N PRO A 5 28.39 -0.91 31.97
CA PRO A 5 27.31 0.05 32.12
C PRO A 5 27.52 1.22 31.16
N ILE A 6 26.47 1.57 30.40
CA ILE A 6 26.48 2.72 29.51
C ILE A 6 26.57 3.98 30.36
N THR A 7 27.57 4.82 30.10
CA THR A 7 27.73 6.11 30.76
C THR A 7 26.98 7.20 30.00
N PHE A 8 26.59 8.27 30.69
CA PHE A 8 25.79 9.34 30.10
C PHE A 8 26.46 10.00 28.88
N ASP A 9 27.79 10.18 28.94
CA ASP A 9 28.59 10.76 27.84
C ASP A 9 28.59 9.91 26.57
N GLN A 10 28.29 8.61 26.69
CA GLN A 10 28.23 7.67 25.57
C GLN A 10 26.85 7.66 24.90
N LEU A 11 25.82 8.28 25.51
CA LEU A 11 24.45 8.26 24.99
C LEU A 11 24.32 8.85 23.57
N PRO A 12 24.91 10.00 23.22
CA PRO A 12 24.77 10.54 21.87
C PRO A 12 25.31 9.58 20.80
N ALA A 13 26.45 8.95 21.07
CA ALA A 13 27.07 7.98 20.17
C ALA A 13 26.21 6.71 20.03
N TYR A 14 25.67 6.19 21.13
CA TYR A 14 24.80 5.01 21.11
C TYR A 14 23.49 5.26 20.39
N VAL A 15 22.86 6.42 20.59
CA VAL A 15 21.61 6.79 19.90
C VAL A 15 21.85 6.92 18.39
N TYR A 16 22.97 7.52 17.98
CA TYR A 16 23.34 7.59 16.57
C TYR A 16 23.53 6.19 15.95
N GLN A 17 24.25 5.30 16.64
CA GLN A 17 24.44 3.93 16.18
C GLN A 17 23.12 3.15 16.13
N LEU A 18 22.21 3.41 17.06
CA LEU A 18 20.88 2.81 17.05
C LEU A 18 20.07 3.28 15.85
N GLY A 19 20.07 4.58 15.53
CA GLY A 19 19.41 5.13 14.36
C GLY A 19 19.91 4.49 13.06
N ARG A 20 21.23 4.40 12.88
CA ARG A 20 21.87 3.71 11.75
C ARG A 20 21.41 2.25 11.61
N LYS A 21 21.45 1.49 12.71
CA LYS A 21 21.00 0.09 12.71
C LYS A 21 19.53 -0.02 12.36
N PHE A 22 18.71 0.94 12.80
CA PHE A 22 17.30 1.00 12.47
C PHE A 22 17.08 1.25 10.97
N ASP A 23 17.81 2.19 10.38
CA ASP A 23 17.77 2.46 8.95
C ASP A 23 18.18 1.24 8.12
N ASP A 24 19.26 0.56 8.53
CA ASP A 24 19.74 -0.66 7.87
C ASP A 24 18.69 -1.78 7.95
N LEU A 25 18.03 -1.94 9.10
CA LEU A 25 16.94 -2.91 9.30
C LEU A 25 15.74 -2.56 8.43
N MET A 26 15.36 -1.28 8.36
CA MET A 26 14.26 -0.79 7.52
C MET A 26 14.56 -1.02 6.04
N ALA A 27 15.79 -0.76 5.59
CA ALA A 27 16.23 -1.05 4.24
C ALA A 27 16.16 -2.55 3.94
N PHE A 28 16.70 -3.39 4.82
CA PHE A 28 16.68 -4.84 4.67
C PHE A 28 15.26 -5.42 4.59
N LEU A 29 14.35 -4.95 5.45
CA LEU A 29 12.95 -5.37 5.43
C LEU A 29 12.25 -4.97 4.12
N ARG A 30 12.58 -3.81 3.54
CA ARG A 30 12.08 -3.43 2.21
C ARG A 30 12.59 -4.35 1.10
N PHE A 31 13.84 -4.83 1.20
CA PHE A 31 14.40 -5.78 0.24
C PHE A 31 13.84 -7.20 0.39
N GLN A 32 13.51 -7.62 1.60
CA GLN A 32 12.95 -8.96 1.87
C GLN A 32 11.43 -9.04 1.75
N ALA A 33 10.72 -7.92 1.70
CA ALA A 33 9.30 -7.95 1.43
C ALA A 33 9.09 -8.63 0.07
N PRO A 34 8.47 -9.82 0.02
CA PRO A 34 8.12 -10.41 -1.28
C PRO A 34 7.29 -9.37 -2.02
N PRO A 35 7.49 -9.19 -3.34
CA PRO A 35 6.62 -8.31 -4.11
C PRO A 35 5.19 -8.76 -3.79
N ALA A 36 4.39 -7.84 -3.25
CA ALA A 36 3.01 -8.15 -2.89
C ALA A 36 2.37 -8.84 -4.10
N PRO A 37 1.71 -10.00 -3.91
CA PRO A 37 1.22 -10.79 -5.03
C PRO A 37 0.41 -9.88 -5.92
N GLU A 38 0.80 -9.81 -7.20
CA GLU A 38 0.26 -8.87 -8.14
C GLU A 38 -1.24 -9.12 -8.32
N ARG A 39 -2.04 -8.30 -7.65
CA ARG A 39 -3.49 -8.46 -7.63
C ARG A 39 -4.10 -7.67 -8.77
N PHE A 40 -5.00 -8.33 -9.49
CA PHE A 40 -5.82 -7.73 -10.52
C PHE A 40 -7.27 -7.74 -10.07
N PHE A 41 -7.98 -6.66 -10.33
CA PHE A 41 -9.41 -6.52 -10.10
C PHE A 41 -10.18 -6.68 -11.41
N THR A 42 -11.35 -7.29 -11.32
CA THR A 42 -12.42 -7.09 -12.30
C THR A 42 -13.08 -5.71 -12.10
N ILE A 43 -13.98 -5.32 -13.00
CA ILE A 43 -14.68 -4.03 -12.86
C ILE A 43 -15.61 -3.99 -11.63
N GLU A 44 -16.16 -5.15 -11.24
CA GLU A 44 -16.99 -5.31 -10.04
C GLU A 44 -16.14 -5.23 -8.76
N GLU A 45 -14.96 -5.87 -8.76
CA GLU A 45 -14.01 -5.78 -7.66
C GLU A 45 -13.49 -4.35 -7.51
N LEU A 46 -13.20 -3.66 -8.61
CA LEU A 46 -12.79 -2.26 -8.62
C LEU A 46 -13.86 -1.35 -8.04
N SER A 47 -15.14 -1.57 -8.38
CA SER A 47 -16.27 -0.84 -7.78
C SER A 47 -16.29 -0.97 -6.27
N ASN A 48 -16.04 -2.17 -5.73
CA ASN A 48 -15.98 -2.39 -4.29
C ASN A 48 -14.70 -1.84 -3.64
N TYR A 49 -13.62 -1.75 -4.43
CA TYR A 49 -12.32 -1.26 -3.99
C TYR A 49 -12.30 0.26 -3.82
N LEU A 50 -12.86 0.99 -4.79
CA LEU A 50 -12.79 2.44 -4.83
C LEU A 50 -13.61 3.11 -3.71
N PRO A 51 -13.13 4.26 -3.20
CA PRO A 51 -13.89 5.06 -2.25
C PRO A 51 -15.22 5.51 -2.86
N GLY A 52 -16.28 5.48 -2.05
CA GLY A 52 -17.63 5.81 -2.50
C GLY A 52 -18.34 4.73 -3.33
N LYS A 53 -17.69 3.60 -3.62
CA LYS A 53 -18.25 2.45 -4.35
C LYS A 53 -19.04 2.83 -5.60
N PRO A 54 -18.41 3.48 -6.59
CA PRO A 54 -19.09 3.92 -7.80
C PRO A 54 -19.68 2.72 -8.57
N ALA A 55 -20.87 2.92 -9.15
CA ALA A 55 -21.52 1.89 -9.96
C ALA A 55 -20.63 1.46 -11.15
N VAL A 56 -20.74 0.18 -11.55
CA VAL A 56 -19.98 -0.40 -12.68
C VAL A 56 -20.20 0.38 -13.98
N THR A 57 -21.41 0.88 -14.22
CA THR A 57 -21.74 1.74 -15.37
C THR A 57 -20.91 3.03 -15.39
N THR A 58 -20.77 3.69 -14.24
CA THR A 58 -19.92 4.87 -14.07
C THR A 58 -18.45 4.54 -14.31
N LEU A 59 -17.99 3.37 -13.87
CA LEU A 59 -16.61 2.93 -14.12
C LEU A 59 -16.34 2.69 -15.60
N TYR A 60 -17.27 2.08 -16.35
CA TYR A 60 -17.14 1.97 -17.80
C TYR A 60 -17.01 3.35 -18.47
N GLY A 61 -17.80 4.34 -18.03
CA GLY A 61 -17.67 5.73 -18.50
C GLY A 61 -16.29 6.34 -18.20
N LYS A 62 -15.73 6.08 -17.01
CA LYS A 62 -14.39 6.52 -16.63
C LYS A 62 -13.29 5.84 -17.45
N VAL A 63 -13.41 4.53 -17.70
CA VAL A 63 -12.50 3.77 -18.56
C VAL A 63 -12.50 4.31 -19.99
N GLN A 64 -13.68 4.56 -20.55
CA GLN A 64 -13.81 5.12 -21.90
C GLN A 64 -13.14 6.50 -22.03
N ARG A 65 -13.28 7.34 -21.00
CA ARG A 65 -12.64 8.66 -20.91
C ARG A 65 -11.17 8.60 -20.48
N ARG A 66 -10.59 7.41 -20.29
CA ARG A 66 -9.21 7.18 -19.81
C ARG A 66 -8.88 7.90 -18.50
N GLN A 67 -9.88 8.06 -17.63
CA GLN A 67 -9.73 8.71 -16.33
C GLN A 67 -9.25 7.77 -15.24
N ILE A 68 -9.27 6.46 -15.49
CA ILE A 68 -8.84 5.42 -14.56
C ILE A 68 -7.87 4.48 -15.30
N PRO A 69 -6.74 4.07 -14.70
CA PRO A 69 -5.82 3.12 -15.30
C PRO A 69 -6.50 1.78 -15.54
N PHE A 70 -6.26 1.17 -16.68
CA PHE A 70 -6.76 -0.17 -16.99
C PHE A 70 -5.80 -0.89 -17.93
N SER A 71 -5.81 -2.21 -17.84
CA SER A 71 -5.13 -3.12 -18.74
C SER A 71 -6.14 -3.99 -19.47
N ARG A 72 -5.74 -4.54 -20.62
CA ARG A 72 -6.56 -5.48 -21.39
C ARG A 72 -5.95 -6.86 -21.34
N LYS A 73 -6.73 -7.85 -20.92
CA LYS A 73 -6.40 -9.27 -21.05
C LYS A 73 -7.37 -9.90 -22.05
N GLY A 74 -6.98 -9.89 -23.32
CA GLY A 74 -7.86 -10.25 -24.42
C GLY A 74 -9.04 -9.29 -24.55
N LYS A 75 -10.27 -9.80 -24.42
CA LYS A 75 -11.53 -9.01 -24.50
C LYS A 75 -11.98 -8.43 -23.15
N ARG A 76 -11.28 -8.73 -22.05
CA ARG A 76 -11.67 -8.29 -20.69
C ARG A 76 -10.78 -7.14 -20.21
N LEU A 77 -11.41 -6.18 -19.53
CA LEU A 77 -10.72 -5.16 -18.76
C LEU A 77 -10.23 -5.77 -17.45
N VAL A 78 -8.99 -5.47 -17.10
CA VAL A 78 -8.36 -5.87 -15.83
C VAL A 78 -7.68 -4.64 -15.23
N PHE A 79 -7.75 -4.52 -13.91
CA PHE A 79 -7.24 -3.35 -13.20
C PHE A 79 -6.18 -3.82 -12.22
N ARG A 80 -4.93 -3.44 -12.45
CA ARG A 80 -3.84 -3.79 -11.54
C ARG A 80 -4.00 -2.98 -10.26
N GLN A 81 -4.00 -3.63 -9.10
CA GLN A 81 -4.18 -2.95 -7.82
C GLN A 81 -3.14 -1.82 -7.65
N ALA A 82 -1.87 -2.09 -7.93
CA ALA A 82 -0.80 -1.11 -7.82
C ALA A 82 -1.02 0.15 -8.69
N ASP A 83 -1.55 0.00 -9.91
CA ASP A 83 -1.81 1.14 -10.78
C ASP A 83 -2.99 1.98 -10.27
N ILE A 84 -4.00 1.32 -9.68
CA ILE A 84 -5.14 2.00 -9.06
C ILE A 84 -4.71 2.72 -7.79
N ASP A 85 -3.85 2.10 -6.98
CA ASP A 85 -3.31 2.71 -5.76
C ASP A 85 -2.51 3.96 -6.08
N GLN A 86 -1.61 3.87 -7.07
CA GLN A 86 -0.85 5.04 -7.54
C GLN A 86 -1.79 6.12 -8.08
N TRP A 87 -2.80 5.75 -8.86
CA TRP A 87 -3.77 6.70 -9.38
C TRP A 87 -4.61 7.37 -8.29
N LEU A 88 -4.95 6.66 -7.20
CA LEU A 88 -5.63 7.25 -6.05
C LEU A 88 -4.72 8.25 -5.33
N ILE A 89 -3.42 7.96 -5.21
CA ILE A 89 -2.43 8.88 -4.64
C ILE A 89 -2.31 10.13 -5.52
N ASP A 90 -2.15 9.96 -6.83
CA ASP A 90 -1.94 11.05 -7.79
C ASP A 90 -3.20 11.92 -7.99
N GLY A 91 -4.39 11.31 -7.97
CA GLY A 91 -5.68 11.95 -8.20
C GLY A 91 -6.21 12.76 -7.01
N HIS A 92 -5.59 12.61 -5.83
CA HIS A 92 -5.93 13.34 -4.63
C HIS A 92 -4.76 14.22 -4.19
N SER A 93 -4.58 15.37 -4.85
CA SER A 93 -3.57 16.38 -4.49
C SER A 93 -3.66 16.92 -3.05
N ASN A 94 -4.76 16.62 -2.33
CA ASN A 94 -5.01 17.04 -0.94
C ASN A 94 -5.02 15.89 0.08
N LEU A 95 -4.81 14.64 -0.34
CA LEU A 95 -4.70 13.52 0.59
C LEU A 95 -3.22 13.27 0.81
N SER A 96 -2.71 13.56 2.02
CA SER A 96 -1.31 13.25 2.32
C SER A 96 -1.04 11.77 2.05
N ALA A 97 0.17 11.43 1.62
CA ALA A 97 0.58 10.03 1.41
C ALA A 97 0.22 9.16 2.63
N GLU A 98 0.32 9.72 3.84
CA GLU A 98 -0.06 9.05 5.10
C GLU A 98 -1.57 8.72 5.20
N LEU A 99 -2.46 9.57 4.70
CA LEU A 99 -3.90 9.32 4.69
C LEU A 99 -4.30 8.30 3.62
N ALA A 100 -3.62 8.31 2.47
CA ALA A 100 -3.78 7.30 1.44
C ALA A 100 -3.27 5.93 1.92
N ASP A 101 -2.09 5.89 2.53
CA ASP A 101 -1.50 4.70 3.14
C ASP A 101 -2.37 4.13 4.26
N HIS A 102 -2.91 4.99 5.14
CA HIS A 102 -3.86 4.57 6.17
C HIS A 102 -5.15 3.99 5.57
N TYR A 103 -5.65 4.57 4.47
CA TYR A 103 -6.82 4.04 3.77
C TYR A 103 -6.55 2.64 3.22
N ILE A 104 -5.42 2.45 2.53
CA ILE A 104 -4.98 1.16 1.97
C ILE A 104 -4.79 0.13 3.09
N GLN A 105 -4.04 0.47 4.15
CA GLN A 105 -3.79 -0.41 5.31
C GLN A 105 -5.06 -0.78 6.09
N SER A 106 -6.03 0.15 6.20
CA SER A 106 -7.30 -0.13 6.90
C SER A 106 -8.12 -1.23 6.22
N LYS A 107 -7.91 -1.44 4.92
CA LYS A 107 -8.61 -2.45 4.10
C LYS A 107 -7.90 -3.80 4.11
N GLU A 108 -6.57 -3.83 4.13
CA GLU A 108 -5.80 -5.08 4.25
C GLU A 108 -6.11 -5.82 5.56
N ARG A 109 -6.31 -5.08 6.67
CA ARG A 109 -6.68 -5.66 7.98
C ARG A 109 -8.05 -6.36 8.00
N LYS A 110 -8.97 -6.03 7.08
CA LYS A 110 -10.31 -6.64 7.01
C LYS A 110 -10.35 -7.93 6.18
N GLY A 111 -9.27 -8.30 5.48
CA GLY A 111 -9.17 -9.53 4.70
C GLY A 111 -8.85 -10.80 5.50
N GLY A 112 -8.52 -10.68 6.80
CA GLY A 112 -7.95 -11.78 7.59
C GLY A 112 -8.92 -12.59 8.48
N ARG A 113 -10.24 -12.41 8.39
CA ARG A 113 -11.19 -13.12 9.28
C ARG A 113 -12.17 -14.02 8.51
N LYS A 114 -11.64 -15.08 7.90
CA LYS A 114 -12.41 -16.32 7.77
C LYS A 114 -12.17 -17.13 9.04
N GLN A 115 -13.05 -17.00 10.03
CA GLN A 115 -13.13 -17.96 11.11
C GLN A 115 -14.27 -18.92 10.79
N VAL A 116 -13.87 -20.13 10.47
CA VAL A 116 -14.64 -21.37 10.47
C VAL A 116 -15.44 -21.45 11.76
N VAL A 117 -16.77 -21.57 11.68
CA VAL A 117 -17.61 -22.65 12.22
C VAL A 117 -18.94 -22.63 11.45
#